data_AF-A0AAD7A4J5-F1
#
_entry.id   AF-A0AAD7A4J5-F1
#
_cell.length_a   1.000
_cell.length_b   1.000
_cell.length_c   1.000
_cell.angle_alpha   90.00
_cell.angle_beta   90.00
_cell.angle_gamma   90.00
#
_symmetry.space_group_name_H-M   'P 1'
#
loop_
_entity.id
_entity.type
_entity.pdbx_description
1 polymer ?
#
loop_
_entity_poly.entity_id
_entity_poly.type
_entity_poly.pdbx_seq_one_letter_code
_entity_poly.pdbx_strand_id
1 'polypeptide(L)'
;MGLQRTILTIAGSDSSGGAGIQADLRTFAALGHYGTSAITALTAQNTTGVQGVHGTPPYFLEQQIYSVLDDLDVQAIKTGMLFDAENTRATVRALKSHYTGRTMPPLVCDPVCVSTSGHSLLAPEALEVLTKDLFPLTALITPNKSEAELLLSRSISSIEDMLSAARDLLLCGPRAVLLKGGHLTAILADVDSLTRAHPEVAVVRDGLYGDDMEILALNAPQSTKIVIDVLCEADGPTAVLVRPWIDSTSTHGTGCTLSAALACALAEGTTVSEAAVHATAYTHLGIQTAIKLGAGHGPLNHLHSVARMGVPPRTPTNPYPFTQLLIKSSRVIWKEYVEHAFVRRLGEGTLSKESFIHFIKQDYHYLKYYARAYSLLAAKSNTFPHIDSATQTILNVLREISTHGAFCAEFGVSADELEQTREASATSAYGGYLMDVGLQGDTTKLLMALLACLLGYGEVGLWLKRAAAERPESKIVLEGNPYRRWIEDYSGEEYQAAVRAGLETIEARAAADPPSAARLDEWRAVWERCTRLEKAFWDMALELQE
;
A
#
# COMPACT_ATOMS: atom_id res chain seq x y z
N MET A 1 12.97 3.44 -25.15
CA MET A 1 12.64 2.29 -24.28
C MET A 1 13.97 1.76 -23.77
N GLY A 2 14.20 1.75 -22.46
CA GLY A 2 15.43 1.16 -21.88
C GLY A 2 15.51 -0.33 -22.20
N LEU A 3 16.70 -0.94 -22.04
CA LEU A 3 16.88 -2.38 -22.27
C LEU A 3 15.89 -3.17 -21.40
N GLN A 4 14.96 -3.88 -22.04
CA GLN A 4 14.11 -4.84 -21.35
C GLN A 4 14.99 -6.00 -20.88
N ARG A 5 14.99 -6.27 -19.56
CA ARG A 5 15.66 -7.46 -19.03
C ARG A 5 14.90 -8.71 -19.46
N THR A 6 15.61 -9.75 -19.87
CA THR A 6 15.08 -11.06 -20.20
C THR A 6 15.00 -11.94 -18.96
N ILE A 7 13.83 -12.52 -18.73
CA ILE A 7 13.56 -13.40 -17.59
C ILE A 7 13.04 -14.73 -18.12
N LEU A 8 13.56 -15.84 -17.61
CA LEU A 8 13.12 -17.20 -17.96
C LEU A 8 12.25 -17.77 -16.85
N THR A 9 11.01 -18.17 -17.17
CA THR A 9 10.21 -19.05 -16.32
C THR A 9 10.32 -20.52 -16.76
N ILE A 10 10.48 -21.42 -15.79
CA ILE A 10 10.44 -22.88 -15.98
C ILE A 10 9.29 -23.42 -15.14
N ALA A 11 8.12 -23.61 -15.74
CA ALA A 11 6.89 -23.94 -15.01
C ALA A 11 5.85 -24.65 -15.88
N GLY A 12 4.78 -25.14 -15.25
CA GLY A 12 3.61 -25.67 -15.94
C GLY A 12 2.70 -24.57 -16.52
N SER A 13 1.93 -24.92 -17.53
CA SER A 13 0.90 -24.07 -18.14
C SER A 13 -0.43 -24.22 -17.40
N ASP A 14 -1.09 -23.10 -17.09
CA ASP A 14 -2.49 -23.04 -16.65
C ASP A 14 -3.38 -22.58 -17.82
N SER A 15 -4.25 -23.47 -18.29
CA SER A 15 -5.15 -23.19 -19.43
C SER A 15 -6.11 -22.03 -19.20
N SER A 16 -6.43 -21.66 -17.94
CA SER A 16 -7.26 -20.48 -17.65
C SER A 16 -6.49 -19.16 -17.64
N GLY A 17 -5.15 -19.22 -17.65
CA GLY A 17 -4.29 -18.06 -17.65
C GLY A 17 -4.21 -17.33 -16.31
N GLY A 18 -4.59 -17.98 -15.21
CA GLY A 18 -4.56 -17.40 -13.87
C GLY A 18 -3.30 -17.67 -13.07
N ALA A 19 -2.61 -18.77 -13.34
CA ALA A 19 -1.36 -19.20 -12.70
C ALA A 19 -0.34 -19.68 -13.75
N GLY A 20 0.68 -20.41 -13.31
CA GLY A 20 1.66 -21.06 -14.18
C GLY A 20 2.44 -20.07 -15.05
N ILE A 21 2.94 -20.54 -16.20
CA ILE A 21 3.70 -19.71 -17.14
C ILE A 21 2.90 -18.49 -17.62
N GLN A 22 1.56 -18.56 -17.70
CA GLN A 22 0.73 -17.43 -18.11
C GLN A 22 0.77 -16.29 -17.09
N ALA A 23 0.69 -16.61 -15.79
CA ALA A 23 0.83 -15.62 -14.73
C ALA A 23 2.25 -15.02 -14.72
N ASP A 24 3.26 -15.87 -14.91
CA ASP A 24 4.66 -15.45 -14.94
C ASP A 24 4.91 -14.45 -16.08
N LEU A 25 4.55 -14.82 -17.32
CA LEU A 25 4.75 -13.97 -18.49
C LEU A 25 3.94 -12.67 -18.43
N ARG A 26 2.72 -12.69 -17.87
CA ARG A 26 1.93 -11.47 -17.65
C ARG A 26 2.60 -10.54 -16.64
N THR A 27 3.14 -11.10 -15.56
CA THR A 27 3.85 -10.34 -14.52
C THR A 27 5.12 -9.71 -15.08
N PHE A 28 5.91 -10.49 -15.84
CA PHE A 28 7.11 -9.98 -16.52
C PHE A 28 6.76 -8.81 -17.44
N ALA A 29 5.72 -8.95 -18.26
CA ALA A 29 5.27 -7.89 -19.17
C ALA A 29 4.74 -6.65 -18.43
N ALA A 30 3.96 -6.84 -17.37
CA ALA A 30 3.39 -5.76 -16.56
C ALA A 30 4.44 -4.96 -15.77
N LEU A 31 5.61 -5.57 -15.52
CA LEU A 31 6.77 -4.94 -14.91
C LEU A 31 7.82 -4.48 -15.95
N GLY A 32 7.53 -4.58 -17.25
CA GLY A 32 8.36 -4.03 -18.32
C GLY A 32 9.52 -4.92 -18.78
N HIS A 33 9.49 -6.22 -18.47
CA HIS A 33 10.52 -7.20 -18.82
C HIS A 33 10.12 -8.07 -20.02
N TYR A 34 11.13 -8.64 -20.69
CA TYR A 34 10.94 -9.63 -21.75
C TYR A 34 10.87 -11.03 -21.14
N GLY A 35 9.69 -11.65 -21.20
CA GLY A 35 9.43 -12.97 -20.64
C GLY A 35 9.71 -14.10 -21.63
N THR A 36 10.45 -15.12 -21.18
CA THR A 36 10.69 -16.38 -21.91
C THR A 36 10.25 -17.57 -21.06
N SER A 37 10.02 -18.73 -21.67
CA SER A 37 9.47 -19.88 -20.94
C SER A 37 10.00 -21.23 -21.42
N ALA A 38 10.21 -22.15 -20.48
CA ALA A 38 10.32 -23.59 -20.73
C ALA A 38 9.17 -24.31 -19.98
N ILE A 39 8.36 -25.08 -20.72
CA ILE A 39 7.13 -25.66 -20.18
C ILE A 39 7.38 -27.06 -19.63
N THR A 40 7.09 -27.26 -18.35
CA THR A 40 7.30 -28.55 -17.64
C THR A 40 6.09 -29.48 -17.76
N ALA A 41 4.88 -28.92 -17.87
CA ALA A 41 3.65 -29.66 -18.10
C ALA A 41 2.55 -28.76 -18.67
N LEU A 42 1.67 -29.36 -19.45
CA LEU A 42 0.39 -28.76 -19.83
C LEU A 42 -0.68 -29.20 -18.85
N THR A 43 -1.49 -28.26 -18.36
CA THR A 43 -2.66 -28.60 -17.53
C THR A 43 -3.96 -28.26 -18.24
N ALA A 44 -4.93 -29.17 -18.20
CA ALA A 44 -6.33 -28.83 -18.37
C ALA A 44 -6.81 -28.34 -17.00
N GLN A 45 -6.82 -27.02 -16.81
CA GLN A 45 -7.13 -26.38 -15.53
C GLN A 45 -8.00 -25.14 -15.76
N ASN A 46 -8.86 -24.85 -14.79
CA ASN A 46 -9.57 -23.59 -14.70
C ASN A 46 -9.85 -23.18 -13.24
N THR A 47 -10.64 -22.13 -13.04
CA THR A 47 -10.99 -21.58 -11.70
C THR A 47 -11.61 -22.59 -10.74
N THR A 48 -12.14 -23.73 -11.21
CA THR A 48 -12.72 -24.79 -10.38
C THR A 48 -11.75 -25.91 -10.02
N GLY A 49 -10.53 -25.91 -10.58
CA GLY A 49 -9.49 -26.89 -10.28
C GLY A 49 -8.80 -27.46 -11.52
N VAL A 50 -8.00 -28.50 -11.31
CA VAL A 50 -7.23 -29.23 -12.34
C VAL A 50 -8.02 -30.47 -12.79
N GLN A 51 -8.21 -30.64 -14.09
CA GLN A 51 -8.88 -31.79 -14.70
C GLN A 51 -7.90 -32.78 -15.35
N GLY A 52 -6.69 -32.34 -15.69
CA GLY A 52 -5.67 -33.20 -16.28
C GLY A 52 -4.31 -32.52 -16.34
N VAL A 53 -3.26 -33.34 -16.30
CA VAL A 53 -1.86 -32.88 -16.39
C VAL A 53 -1.14 -33.77 -17.39
N HIS A 54 -0.39 -33.16 -18.30
CA HIS A 54 0.45 -33.82 -19.28
C HIS A 54 1.88 -33.30 -19.15
N GLY A 55 2.77 -34.13 -18.61
CA GLY A 55 4.17 -33.78 -18.40
C GLY A 55 4.96 -33.69 -19.69
N THR A 56 5.83 -32.68 -19.79
CA THR A 56 6.81 -32.59 -20.87
C THR A 56 7.88 -33.67 -20.67
N PRO A 57 8.29 -34.41 -21.71
CA PRO A 57 9.42 -35.34 -21.60
C PRO A 57 10.70 -34.63 -21.14
N PRO A 58 11.46 -35.19 -20.18
CA PRO A 58 12.63 -34.52 -19.59
C PRO A 58 13.67 -34.05 -20.63
N TYR A 59 13.95 -34.84 -21.66
CA TYR A 59 14.89 -34.46 -22.73
C TYR A 59 14.42 -33.22 -23.51
N PHE A 60 13.10 -33.06 -23.70
CA PHE A 60 12.53 -31.94 -24.42
C PHE A 60 12.45 -30.69 -23.53
N LEU A 61 12.29 -30.86 -22.22
CA LEU A 61 12.45 -29.77 -21.26
C LEU A 61 13.87 -29.21 -21.29
N GLU A 62 14.90 -30.08 -21.28
CA GLU A 62 16.30 -29.65 -21.43
C GLU A 62 16.52 -28.90 -22.75
N GLN A 63 15.98 -29.41 -23.87
CA GLN A 63 16.06 -28.73 -25.18
C GLN A 63 15.43 -27.33 -25.16
N GLN A 64 14.27 -27.14 -24.51
CA GLN A 64 13.65 -25.83 -24.36
C GLN A 64 14.54 -24.87 -23.56
N ILE A 65 15.10 -25.34 -22.43
CA ILE A 65 15.98 -24.54 -21.58
C ILE A 65 17.23 -24.09 -22.35
N TYR A 66 17.91 -25.01 -23.04
CA TYR A 66 19.08 -24.67 -23.86
C TYR A 66 18.72 -23.73 -25.01
N SER A 67 17.58 -23.94 -25.69
CA SER A 67 17.15 -23.07 -26.80
C SER A 67 17.00 -21.60 -26.38
N VAL A 68 16.60 -21.35 -25.12
CA VAL A 68 16.52 -19.99 -24.57
C VAL A 68 17.89 -19.51 -24.10
N LEU A 69 18.57 -20.30 -23.27
CA LEU A 69 19.81 -19.87 -22.61
C LEU A 69 20.99 -19.71 -23.58
N ASP A 70 21.01 -20.46 -24.69
CA ASP A 70 22.08 -20.39 -25.68
C ASP A 70 21.95 -19.18 -26.62
N ASP A 71 20.75 -18.58 -26.72
CA ASP A 71 20.45 -17.45 -27.62
C ASP A 71 20.27 -16.12 -26.87
N LEU A 72 19.68 -16.15 -25.67
CA LEU A 72 19.26 -14.95 -24.95
C LEU A 72 20.07 -14.72 -23.67
N ASP A 73 20.46 -13.46 -23.43
CA ASP A 73 21.05 -13.02 -22.16
C ASP A 73 19.98 -12.94 -21.06
N VAL A 74 19.76 -14.05 -20.36
CA VAL A 74 18.78 -14.16 -19.27
C VAL A 74 19.36 -13.56 -17.98
N GLN A 75 18.70 -12.54 -17.42
CA GLN A 75 19.15 -11.87 -16.20
C GLN A 75 18.47 -12.34 -14.91
N ALA A 76 17.41 -13.13 -15.00
CA ALA A 76 16.83 -13.86 -13.86
C ALA A 76 16.09 -15.11 -14.33
N ILE A 77 16.01 -16.11 -13.44
CA ILE A 77 15.30 -17.37 -13.69
C ILE A 77 14.27 -17.56 -12.59
N LYS A 78 13.09 -18.05 -12.96
CA LYS A 78 12.02 -18.43 -12.03
C LYS A 78 11.60 -19.87 -12.28
N THR A 79 11.49 -20.69 -11.23
CA THR A 79 10.86 -22.02 -11.32
C THR A 79 9.49 -22.02 -10.64
N GLY A 80 8.52 -22.68 -11.26
CA GLY A 80 7.20 -22.96 -10.68
C GLY A 80 6.97 -24.46 -10.53
N MET A 81 5.78 -24.95 -10.89
CA MET A 81 5.49 -26.39 -10.90
C MET A 81 6.45 -27.14 -11.84
N LEU A 82 7.26 -28.05 -11.31
CA LEU A 82 8.24 -28.85 -12.08
C LEU A 82 7.72 -30.24 -12.49
N PHE A 83 6.44 -30.52 -12.25
CA PHE A 83 5.73 -31.75 -12.57
C PHE A 83 6.19 -32.98 -11.75
N ASP A 84 7.42 -33.45 -11.92
CA ASP A 84 7.93 -34.65 -11.24
C ASP A 84 9.44 -34.59 -10.95
N ALA A 85 9.99 -35.67 -10.39
CA ALA A 85 11.40 -35.77 -10.03
C ALA A 85 12.32 -35.78 -11.26
N GLU A 86 11.88 -36.33 -12.41
CA GLU A 86 12.69 -36.39 -13.62
C GLU A 86 12.81 -35.01 -14.28
N ASN A 87 11.71 -34.26 -14.36
CA ASN A 87 11.71 -32.88 -14.84
C ASN A 87 12.44 -31.93 -13.89
N THR A 88 12.37 -32.17 -12.58
CA THR A 88 13.19 -31.44 -11.60
C THR A 88 14.68 -31.72 -11.84
N ARG A 89 15.07 -32.98 -12.01
CA ARG A 89 16.46 -33.36 -12.34
C ARG A 89 16.92 -32.76 -13.67
N ALA A 90 16.08 -32.80 -14.71
CA ALA A 90 16.37 -32.20 -16.01
C ALA A 90 16.63 -30.69 -15.90
N THR A 91 15.79 -29.99 -15.14
CA THR A 91 15.97 -28.55 -14.86
C THR A 91 17.31 -28.28 -14.18
N VAL A 92 17.62 -29.01 -13.09
CA VAL A 92 18.89 -28.88 -12.37
C VAL A 92 20.08 -29.17 -13.29
N ARG A 93 20.03 -30.27 -14.06
CA ARG A 93 21.10 -30.66 -14.98
C ARG A 93 21.35 -29.59 -16.03
N ALA A 94 20.31 -29.08 -16.68
CA ALA A 94 20.43 -28.04 -17.70
C ALA A 94 21.05 -26.76 -17.13
N LEU A 95 20.57 -26.28 -15.97
CA LEU A 95 21.08 -25.08 -15.31
C LEU A 95 22.54 -25.24 -14.86
N LYS A 96 22.88 -26.33 -14.16
CA LYS A 96 24.27 -26.59 -13.73
C LYS A 96 25.21 -26.68 -14.94
N SER A 97 24.81 -27.39 -15.99
CA SER A 97 25.64 -27.59 -17.18
C SER A 97 25.87 -26.29 -17.95
N HIS A 98 24.81 -25.52 -18.22
CA HIS A 98 24.91 -24.26 -18.96
C HIS A 98 25.76 -23.22 -18.22
N TYR A 99 25.64 -23.14 -16.89
CA TYR A 99 26.39 -22.20 -16.06
C TYR A 99 27.67 -22.76 -15.46
N THR A 100 28.16 -23.91 -15.91
CA THR A 100 29.46 -24.44 -15.46
C THR A 100 30.56 -23.46 -15.82
N GLY A 101 31.27 -22.94 -14.81
CA GLY A 101 32.33 -21.93 -14.98
C GLY A 101 31.81 -20.52 -15.30
N ARG A 102 30.52 -20.26 -15.14
CA ARG A 102 29.87 -18.94 -15.34
C ARG A 102 29.07 -18.55 -14.11
N THR A 103 28.82 -17.27 -13.94
CA THR A 103 27.87 -16.80 -12.92
C THR A 103 26.45 -17.03 -13.40
N MET A 104 25.68 -17.81 -12.65
CA MET A 104 24.26 -17.99 -12.90
C MET A 104 23.49 -16.74 -12.43
N PRO A 105 22.52 -16.21 -13.20
CA PRO A 105 21.65 -15.13 -12.75
C PRO A 105 20.81 -15.59 -11.54
N PRO A 106 20.23 -14.65 -10.77
CA PRO A 106 19.36 -14.99 -9.65
C PRO A 106 18.25 -15.97 -10.05
N LEU A 107 18.16 -17.09 -9.31
CA LEU A 107 17.12 -18.10 -9.46
C LEU A 107 16.12 -17.99 -8.31
N VAL A 108 14.86 -17.66 -8.63
CA VAL A 108 13.74 -17.68 -7.68
C VAL A 108 12.96 -18.99 -7.84
N CYS A 109 12.78 -19.74 -6.76
CA CYS A 109 12.03 -20.99 -6.81
C CYS A 109 10.76 -20.90 -5.98
N ASP A 110 9.61 -21.06 -6.64
CA ASP A 110 8.31 -21.28 -6.00
C ASP A 110 8.10 -22.80 -5.86
N PRO A 111 8.26 -23.39 -4.67
CA PRO A 111 8.23 -24.83 -4.49
C PRO A 111 6.78 -25.33 -4.47
N VAL A 112 6.15 -25.37 -5.66
CA VAL A 112 4.76 -25.79 -5.85
C VAL A 112 4.61 -27.27 -5.54
N CYS A 113 4.42 -27.58 -4.26
CA CYS A 113 4.27 -28.94 -3.75
C CYS A 113 2.80 -29.32 -3.46
N VAL A 114 1.92 -28.32 -3.35
CA VAL A 114 0.51 -28.50 -2.96
C VAL A 114 -0.37 -27.67 -3.90
N SER A 115 -1.48 -28.22 -4.37
CA SER A 115 -2.45 -27.47 -5.18
C SER A 115 -3.18 -26.45 -4.33
N THR A 116 -3.77 -25.44 -4.96
CA THR A 116 -4.69 -24.48 -4.30
C THR A 116 -5.90 -25.17 -3.65
N SER A 117 -6.20 -26.42 -4.03
CA SER A 117 -7.24 -27.28 -3.44
C SER A 117 -6.72 -28.21 -2.34
N GLY A 118 -5.45 -28.09 -1.92
CA GLY A 118 -4.85 -28.82 -0.81
C GLY A 118 -4.37 -30.24 -1.13
N HIS A 119 -4.24 -30.61 -2.41
CA HIS A 119 -3.72 -31.93 -2.80
C HIS A 119 -2.22 -31.88 -3.02
N SER A 120 -1.48 -32.85 -2.48
CA SER A 120 -0.05 -33.00 -2.75
C SER A 120 0.15 -33.21 -4.26
N LEU A 121 0.96 -32.35 -4.88
CA LEU A 121 1.25 -32.35 -6.32
C LEU A 121 2.55 -33.09 -6.65
N LEU A 122 3.42 -33.32 -5.66
CA LEU A 122 4.74 -33.91 -5.86
C LEU A 122 4.90 -35.20 -5.06
N ALA A 123 5.46 -36.22 -5.71
CA ALA A 123 5.89 -37.44 -5.06
C ALA A 123 7.10 -37.15 -4.13
N PRO A 124 7.33 -37.94 -3.06
CA PRO A 124 8.43 -37.73 -2.11
C PRO A 124 9.81 -37.59 -2.78
N GLU A 125 10.03 -38.33 -3.87
CA GLU A 125 11.27 -38.31 -4.63
C GLU A 125 11.53 -36.93 -5.27
N ALA A 126 10.49 -36.21 -5.68
CA ALA A 126 10.62 -34.87 -6.25
C ALA A 126 10.98 -33.84 -5.17
N LEU A 127 10.44 -34.00 -3.95
CA LEU A 127 10.78 -33.17 -2.80
C LEU A 127 12.25 -33.30 -2.39
N GLU A 128 12.78 -34.53 -2.45
CA GLU A 128 14.19 -34.80 -2.20
C GLU A 128 15.10 -34.10 -3.22
N VAL A 129 14.77 -34.16 -4.51
CA VAL A 129 15.54 -33.46 -5.56
C VAL A 129 15.44 -31.94 -5.38
N LEU A 130 14.27 -31.40 -5.05
CA LEU A 130 14.11 -29.97 -4.79
C LEU A 130 15.05 -29.50 -3.67
N THR A 131 15.03 -30.19 -2.54
CA THR A 131 15.79 -29.80 -1.34
C THR A 131 17.30 -30.02 -1.51
N LYS A 132 17.72 -31.15 -2.09
CA LYS A 132 19.15 -31.50 -2.20
C LYS A 132 19.84 -30.87 -3.41
N ASP A 133 19.12 -30.69 -4.51
CA ASP A 133 19.74 -30.34 -5.79
C ASP A 133 19.35 -28.97 -6.33
N LEU A 134 18.08 -28.55 -6.16
CA LEU A 134 17.60 -27.26 -6.68
C LEU A 134 17.81 -26.12 -5.70
N PHE A 135 17.37 -26.25 -4.44
CA PHE A 135 17.46 -25.18 -3.44
C PHE A 135 18.86 -24.60 -3.28
N PRO A 136 19.96 -25.40 -3.28
CA PRO A 136 21.32 -24.87 -3.22
C PRO A 136 21.72 -23.94 -4.38
N LEU A 137 20.97 -23.95 -5.48
CA LEU A 137 21.19 -23.07 -6.64
C LEU A 137 20.42 -21.76 -6.55
N THR A 138 19.46 -21.65 -5.62
CA THR A 138 18.48 -20.57 -5.61
C THR A 138 18.98 -19.34 -4.86
N ALA A 139 18.67 -18.17 -5.42
CA ALA A 139 18.81 -16.91 -4.72
C ALA A 139 17.73 -16.76 -3.65
N LEU A 140 16.53 -17.29 -3.91
CA LEU A 140 15.36 -17.17 -3.03
C LEU A 140 14.39 -18.32 -3.27
N ILE A 141 13.86 -18.92 -2.21
CA ILE A 141 12.66 -19.77 -2.28
C ILE A 141 11.45 -19.07 -1.68
N THR A 142 10.26 -19.36 -2.19
CA THR A 142 9.00 -18.72 -1.77
C THR A 142 7.94 -19.70 -1.28
N PRO A 143 8.20 -20.59 -0.30
CA PRO A 143 7.20 -21.53 0.17
C PRO A 143 6.03 -20.82 0.86
N ASN A 144 4.81 -21.31 0.67
CA ASN A 144 3.68 -20.99 1.53
C ASN A 144 3.71 -21.82 2.82
N LYS A 145 2.86 -21.46 3.78
CA LYS A 145 2.70 -22.20 5.04
C LYS A 145 2.62 -23.73 4.84
N SER A 146 1.68 -24.21 4.02
CA SER A 146 1.48 -25.66 3.82
C SER A 146 2.65 -26.34 3.11
N GLU A 147 3.32 -25.64 2.19
CA GLU A 147 4.55 -26.12 1.55
C GLU A 147 5.70 -26.21 2.55
N ALA A 148 5.84 -25.24 3.46
CA ALA A 148 6.84 -25.27 4.52
C ALA A 148 6.56 -26.37 5.54
N GLU A 149 5.29 -26.58 5.93
CA GLU A 149 4.89 -27.68 6.80
C GLU A 149 5.24 -29.05 6.18
N LEU A 150 5.05 -29.20 4.87
CA LEU A 150 5.42 -30.41 4.13
C LEU A 150 6.95 -30.59 4.06
N LEU A 151 7.68 -29.52 3.72
CA LEU A 151 9.15 -29.53 3.60
C LEU A 151 9.85 -29.83 4.93
N LEU A 152 9.33 -29.29 6.03
CA LEU A 152 9.91 -29.44 7.37
C LEU A 152 9.29 -30.58 8.18
N SER A 153 8.21 -31.19 7.69
CA SER A 153 7.46 -32.25 8.39
C SER A 153 6.99 -31.82 9.80
N ARG A 154 6.53 -30.57 9.95
CA ARG A 154 6.03 -30.01 11.22
C ARG A 154 4.90 -29.00 10.98
N SER A 155 4.06 -28.75 11.98
CA SER A 155 2.99 -27.73 11.89
C SER A 155 3.51 -26.32 12.18
N ILE A 156 2.90 -25.32 11.54
CA ILE A 156 3.16 -23.89 11.76
C ILE A 156 1.85 -23.24 12.22
N SER A 157 1.86 -22.60 13.39
CA SER A 157 0.62 -22.06 14.01
C SER A 157 0.73 -20.62 14.50
N SER A 158 1.94 -20.08 14.58
CA SER A 158 2.25 -18.75 15.09
C SER A 158 3.26 -18.02 14.19
N ILE A 159 3.47 -16.72 14.44
CA ILE A 159 4.50 -15.94 13.74
C ILE A 159 5.90 -16.43 14.14
N GLU A 160 6.07 -16.84 15.40
CA GLU A 160 7.30 -17.43 15.93
C GLU A 160 7.62 -18.77 15.25
N ASP A 161 6.61 -19.60 15.01
CA ASP A 161 6.78 -20.85 14.24
C ASP A 161 7.24 -20.55 12.80
N MET A 162 6.71 -19.48 12.19
CA MET A 162 7.15 -19.03 10.86
C MET A 162 8.60 -18.54 10.87
N LEU A 163 9.02 -17.77 11.89
CA LEU A 163 10.41 -17.34 12.05
C LEU A 163 11.36 -18.54 12.15
N SER A 164 11.02 -19.51 13.01
CA SER A 164 11.80 -20.74 13.12
C SER A 164 11.79 -21.53 11.80
N ALA A 165 10.65 -21.62 11.12
CA ALA A 165 10.52 -22.39 9.89
C ALA A 165 11.34 -21.78 8.74
N ALA A 166 11.34 -20.45 8.61
CA ALA A 166 12.15 -19.76 7.61
C ALA A 166 13.66 -20.00 7.84
N ARG A 167 14.11 -20.01 9.11
CA ARG A 167 15.50 -20.35 9.47
C ARG A 167 15.85 -21.80 9.16
N ASP A 168 14.97 -22.75 9.47
CA ASP A 168 15.21 -24.16 9.15
C ASP A 168 15.25 -24.41 7.65
N LEU A 169 14.40 -23.73 6.87
CA LEU A 169 14.38 -23.80 5.41
C LEU A 169 15.66 -23.24 4.76
N LEU A 170 16.30 -22.22 5.37
CA LEU A 170 17.61 -21.74 4.91
C LEU A 170 18.68 -22.82 4.99
N LEU A 171 18.60 -23.72 5.98
CA LEU A 171 19.55 -24.84 6.12
C LEU A 171 19.44 -25.87 4.98
N CYS A 172 18.36 -25.82 4.19
CA CYS A 172 18.22 -26.63 2.98
C CYS A 172 19.04 -26.10 1.78
N GLY A 173 19.78 -24.99 1.94
CA GLY A 173 20.71 -24.45 0.94
C GLY A 173 20.31 -23.18 0.16
N PRO A 174 19.08 -22.66 0.15
CA PRO A 174 18.80 -21.41 -0.56
C PRO A 174 19.48 -20.22 0.12
N ARG A 175 19.82 -19.16 -0.63
CA ARG A 175 20.41 -17.94 -0.04
C ARG A 175 19.42 -17.10 0.77
N ALA A 176 18.13 -17.22 0.45
CA ALA A 176 17.05 -16.53 1.14
C ALA A 176 15.75 -17.37 1.09
N VAL A 177 14.87 -17.13 2.05
CA VAL A 177 13.54 -17.73 2.16
C VAL A 177 12.52 -16.63 2.40
N LEU A 178 11.49 -16.54 1.55
CA LEU A 178 10.29 -15.75 1.80
C LEU A 178 9.14 -16.71 2.12
N LEU A 179 8.92 -16.97 3.41
CA LEU A 179 7.85 -17.84 3.89
C LEU A 179 6.53 -17.08 3.95
N LYS A 180 5.59 -17.47 3.10
CA LYS A 180 4.28 -16.80 2.94
C LYS A 180 3.29 -17.32 3.98
N GLY A 181 2.75 -16.44 4.83
CA GLY A 181 1.84 -16.84 5.91
C GLY A 181 0.47 -17.27 5.41
N GLY A 182 0.06 -16.78 4.24
CA GLY A 182 -1.19 -17.17 3.59
C GLY A 182 -2.40 -16.93 4.50
N HIS A 183 -3.00 -18.00 5.02
CA HIS A 183 -4.20 -17.99 5.86
C HIS A 183 -3.90 -17.98 7.37
N LEU A 184 -2.65 -17.77 7.80
CA LEU A 184 -2.34 -17.56 9.21
C LEU A 184 -3.15 -16.35 9.70
N THR A 185 -4.04 -16.57 10.67
CA THR A 185 -4.83 -15.48 11.25
C THR A 185 -3.97 -14.77 12.28
N ALA A 186 -3.61 -13.53 12.00
CA ALA A 186 -2.91 -12.66 12.92
C ALA A 186 -3.56 -11.28 12.95
N ILE A 187 -3.29 -10.54 14.03
CA ILE A 187 -3.66 -9.13 14.23
C ILE A 187 -2.43 -8.30 14.57
N LEU A 188 -2.55 -6.97 14.50
CA LEU A 188 -1.43 -6.06 14.80
C LEU A 188 -0.84 -6.27 16.21
N ALA A 189 -1.66 -6.63 17.19
CA ALA A 189 -1.18 -6.91 18.55
C ALA A 189 -0.22 -8.11 18.63
N ASP A 190 -0.34 -9.08 17.71
CA ASP A 190 0.59 -10.21 17.62
C ASP A 190 1.96 -9.73 17.12
N VAL A 191 1.97 -8.82 16.15
CA VAL A 191 3.19 -8.18 15.62
C VAL A 191 3.87 -7.31 16.67
N ASP A 192 3.10 -6.54 17.44
CA ASP A 192 3.65 -5.71 18.53
C ASP A 192 4.26 -6.59 19.63
N SER A 193 3.65 -7.75 19.91
CA SER A 193 4.19 -8.72 20.86
C SER A 193 5.47 -9.37 20.34
N LEU A 194 5.51 -9.73 19.06
CA LEU A 194 6.71 -10.23 18.38
C LEU A 194 7.86 -9.21 18.44
N THR A 195 7.58 -7.94 18.12
CA THR A 195 8.60 -6.88 18.09
C THR A 195 9.25 -6.67 19.47
N ARG A 196 8.47 -6.84 20.55
CA ARG A 196 9.00 -6.80 21.93
C ARG A 196 9.86 -8.02 22.28
N ALA A 197 9.49 -9.20 21.78
CA ALA A 197 10.22 -10.45 22.03
C ALA A 197 11.48 -10.59 21.17
N HIS A 198 11.46 -10.03 19.96
CA HIS A 198 12.48 -10.15 18.93
C HIS A 198 12.86 -8.77 18.35
N PRO A 199 13.53 -7.91 19.14
CA PRO A 199 13.91 -6.56 18.69
C PRO A 199 14.88 -6.56 17.49
N GLU A 200 15.53 -7.69 17.20
CA GLU A 200 16.40 -7.89 16.05
C GLU A 200 15.63 -8.09 14.72
N VAL A 201 14.33 -8.41 14.79
CA VAL A 201 13.51 -8.66 13.61
C VAL A 201 12.94 -7.35 13.08
N ALA A 202 13.29 -7.02 11.84
CA ALA A 202 12.76 -5.83 11.18
C ALA A 202 11.27 -6.03 10.83
N VAL A 203 10.42 -5.06 11.13
CA VAL A 203 9.00 -5.10 10.75
C VAL A 203 8.74 -4.07 9.66
N VAL A 204 8.33 -4.54 8.48
CA VAL A 204 7.96 -3.68 7.35
C VAL A 204 6.44 -3.67 7.23
N ARG A 205 5.81 -2.53 7.52
CA ARG A 205 4.37 -2.33 7.39
C ARG A 205 4.07 -1.69 6.04
N ASP A 206 3.34 -2.38 5.18
CA ASP A 206 2.97 -1.91 3.84
C ASP A 206 1.44 -1.99 3.63
N GLY A 207 0.84 -0.99 2.99
CA GLY A 207 -0.61 -0.90 2.78
C GLY A 207 -1.45 -0.65 4.04
N LEU A 208 -0.88 -0.78 5.24
CA LEU A 208 -1.46 -0.27 6.48
C LEU A 208 -1.37 1.26 6.50
N TYR A 209 -2.33 1.93 7.14
CA TYR A 209 -2.28 3.39 7.32
C TYR A 209 -0.95 3.75 8.00
N GLY A 210 -0.21 4.69 7.41
CA GLY A 210 1.04 5.19 7.98
C GLY A 210 0.78 6.02 9.24
N ASP A 211 1.85 6.47 9.90
CA ASP A 211 1.82 7.29 11.12
C ASP A 211 1.23 8.72 10.94
N ASP A 212 0.55 8.96 9.83
CA ASP A 212 0.13 10.25 9.28
C ASP A 212 -1.15 10.12 8.42
N MET A 213 -1.97 9.10 8.69
CA MET A 213 -3.26 8.83 8.03
C MET A 213 -4.35 8.35 9.01
N GLU A 214 -4.37 8.86 10.23
CA GLU A 214 -5.36 8.54 11.26
C GLU A 214 -6.82 8.73 10.80
N ILE A 215 -7.11 9.74 9.98
CA ILE A 215 -8.44 9.99 9.42
C ILE A 215 -8.95 8.83 8.57
N LEU A 216 -8.05 8.06 7.96
CA LEU A 216 -8.43 6.91 7.14
C LEU A 216 -8.73 5.68 8.00
N ALA A 217 -8.26 5.66 9.25
CA ALA A 217 -8.51 4.60 10.21
C ALA A 217 -9.84 4.76 10.99
N LEU A 218 -10.53 5.90 10.88
CA LEU A 218 -11.76 6.22 11.63
C LEU A 218 -12.88 5.17 11.50
N ASN A 219 -12.95 4.48 10.35
CA ASN A 219 -13.90 3.42 10.07
C ASN A 219 -13.23 2.06 9.81
N ALA A 220 -11.91 1.97 10.01
CA ALA A 220 -11.19 0.71 9.87
C ALA A 220 -11.48 -0.17 11.10
N PRO A 221 -11.86 -1.44 10.93
CA PRO A 221 -12.13 -2.32 12.06
C PRO A 221 -10.88 -2.43 12.97
N GLN A 222 -11.05 -2.19 14.28
CA GLN A 222 -9.98 -2.28 15.30
C GLN A 222 -9.29 -3.66 15.35
N SER A 223 -9.95 -4.72 14.86
CA SER A 223 -9.39 -6.06 14.68
C SER A 223 -9.15 -6.35 13.19
N THR A 224 -8.32 -5.53 12.54
CA THR A 224 -7.95 -5.78 11.14
C THR A 224 -7.06 -7.02 11.10
N LYS A 225 -7.61 -8.13 10.56
CA LYS A 225 -6.81 -9.29 10.18
C LYS A 225 -5.68 -8.81 9.25
N ILE A 226 -4.49 -9.35 9.45
CA ILE A 226 -3.32 -9.02 8.64
C ILE A 226 -2.81 -10.27 7.91
N VAL A 227 -2.11 -10.05 6.81
CA VAL A 227 -1.26 -11.04 6.15
C VAL A 227 0.17 -10.79 6.59
N ILE A 228 0.86 -11.87 6.93
CA ILE A 228 2.24 -11.85 7.40
C ILE A 228 3.09 -12.74 6.51
N ASP A 229 4.20 -12.20 6.00
CA ASP A 229 5.24 -12.98 5.34
C ASP A 229 6.57 -12.80 6.07
N VAL A 230 7.36 -13.87 6.20
CA VAL A 230 8.67 -13.83 6.86
C VAL A 230 9.77 -13.96 5.82
N LEU A 231 10.62 -12.95 5.71
CA LEU A 231 11.84 -12.98 4.93
C LEU A 231 13.03 -13.32 5.84
N CYS A 232 13.78 -14.36 5.49
CA CYS A 232 15.02 -14.71 6.14
C CYS A 232 16.13 -14.83 5.08
N GLU A 233 17.22 -14.11 5.26
CA GLU A 233 18.41 -14.16 4.39
C GLU A 233 19.56 -14.84 5.13
N ALA A 234 20.46 -15.52 4.41
CA ALA A 234 21.61 -16.20 5.04
C ALA A 234 22.57 -15.22 5.74
N ASP A 235 22.78 -14.05 5.15
CA ASP A 235 23.74 -13.03 5.60
C ASP A 235 23.05 -11.69 5.96
N GLY A 236 21.72 -11.68 6.14
CA GLY A 236 20.91 -10.48 6.33
C GLY A 236 19.94 -10.57 7.51
N PRO A 237 19.35 -9.43 7.91
CA PRO A 237 18.37 -9.40 9.00
C PRO A 237 17.10 -10.17 8.61
N THR A 238 16.49 -10.84 9.58
CA THR A 238 15.14 -11.39 9.40
C THR A 238 14.13 -10.24 9.38
N ALA A 239 13.22 -10.25 8.42
CA ALA A 239 12.16 -9.26 8.30
C ALA A 239 10.78 -9.90 8.28
N VAL A 240 9.81 -9.21 8.88
CA VAL A 240 8.39 -9.54 8.88
C VAL A 240 7.66 -8.49 8.05
N LEU A 241 7.09 -8.90 6.94
CA LEU A 241 6.31 -8.06 6.05
C LEU A 241 4.83 -8.16 6.46
N VAL A 242 4.22 -7.02 6.81
CA VAL A 242 2.86 -6.97 7.33
C VAL A 242 1.97 -6.16 6.40
N ARG A 243 0.82 -6.74 6.01
CA ARG A 243 -0.18 -6.09 5.14
C ARG A 243 -1.60 -6.31 5.63
N PRO A 244 -2.58 -5.48 5.22
CA PRO A 244 -3.98 -5.74 5.48
C PRO A 244 -4.43 -7.08 4.88
N TRP A 245 -5.35 -7.77 5.54
CA TRP A 245 -6.08 -8.88 4.91
C TRP A 245 -7.00 -8.34 3.81
N ILE A 246 -7.09 -9.02 2.67
CA ILE A 246 -8.07 -8.72 1.64
C ILE A 246 -9.09 -9.86 1.62
N ASP A 247 -10.35 -9.53 1.87
CA ASP A 247 -11.45 -10.48 1.70
C ASP A 247 -11.78 -10.63 0.21
N SER A 248 -11.12 -11.59 -0.45
CA SER A 248 -11.29 -11.88 -1.87
C SER A 248 -11.16 -13.37 -2.15
N THR A 249 -12.02 -13.88 -3.04
CA THR A 249 -11.91 -15.24 -3.59
C THR A 249 -11.02 -15.29 -4.83
N SER A 250 -10.55 -14.14 -5.32
CA SER A 250 -9.73 -14.03 -6.54
C SER A 250 -8.24 -14.04 -6.20
N THR A 251 -7.77 -15.16 -5.67
CA THR A 251 -6.39 -15.37 -5.19
C THR A 251 -5.65 -16.46 -5.98
N HIS A 252 -6.25 -16.99 -7.05
CA HIS A 252 -5.59 -17.95 -7.93
C HIS A 252 -4.37 -17.30 -8.60
N GLY A 253 -3.24 -18.00 -8.62
CA GLY A 253 -1.97 -17.51 -9.17
C GLY A 253 -1.15 -16.58 -8.27
N THR A 254 -1.53 -16.38 -7.01
CA THR A 254 -0.79 -15.52 -6.06
C THR A 254 0.69 -15.91 -5.93
N GLY A 255 0.98 -17.21 -5.75
CA GLY A 255 2.36 -17.70 -5.63
C GLY A 255 3.20 -17.50 -6.90
N CYS A 256 2.62 -17.83 -8.06
CA CYS A 256 3.29 -17.65 -9.35
C CYS A 256 3.58 -16.17 -9.64
N THR A 257 2.60 -15.30 -9.41
CA THR A 257 2.74 -13.85 -9.58
C THR A 257 3.82 -13.28 -8.66
N LEU A 258 3.81 -13.66 -7.37
CA LEU A 258 4.77 -13.17 -6.40
C LEU A 258 6.21 -13.56 -6.76
N SER A 259 6.44 -14.84 -7.06
CA SER A 259 7.76 -15.35 -7.45
C SER A 259 8.23 -14.77 -8.79
N ALA A 260 7.32 -14.52 -9.73
CA ALA A 260 7.63 -13.82 -10.98
C ALA A 260 8.03 -12.35 -10.74
N ALA A 261 7.32 -11.62 -9.88
CA ALA A 261 7.64 -10.24 -9.52
C ALA A 261 8.97 -10.13 -8.77
N LEU A 262 9.30 -11.11 -7.92
CA LEU A 262 10.62 -11.24 -7.28
C LEU A 262 11.73 -11.41 -8.33
N ALA A 263 11.53 -12.29 -9.32
CA ALA A 263 12.50 -12.49 -10.39
C ALA A 263 12.72 -11.21 -11.21
N CYS A 264 11.65 -10.41 -11.44
CA CYS A 264 11.75 -9.11 -12.09
C CYS A 264 12.64 -8.14 -11.31
N ALA A 265 12.34 -7.92 -10.03
CA ALA A 265 13.12 -7.00 -9.19
C ALA A 265 14.60 -7.44 -9.08
N LEU A 266 14.86 -8.75 -8.91
CA LEU A 266 16.22 -9.26 -8.87
C LEU A 266 16.96 -9.11 -10.21
N ALA A 267 16.27 -9.18 -11.35
CA ALA A 267 16.86 -8.90 -12.67
C ALA A 267 17.30 -7.43 -12.83
N GLU A 268 16.72 -6.53 -12.03
CA GLU A 268 17.10 -5.11 -11.97
C GLU A 268 18.30 -4.86 -11.03
N GLY A 269 18.73 -5.89 -10.28
CA GLY A 269 19.86 -5.80 -9.35
C GLY A 269 19.48 -5.28 -7.97
N THR A 270 18.20 -5.31 -7.59
CA THR A 270 17.77 -4.96 -6.23
C THR A 270 18.26 -5.99 -5.22
N THR A 271 18.30 -5.61 -3.94
CA THR A 271 18.50 -6.58 -2.85
C THR A 271 17.28 -7.51 -2.74
N VAL A 272 17.43 -8.66 -2.06
CA VAL A 272 16.31 -9.59 -1.81
C VAL A 272 15.24 -8.93 -0.95
N SER A 273 15.63 -8.17 0.07
CA SER A 273 14.72 -7.40 0.90
C SER A 273 13.89 -6.39 0.10
N GLU A 274 14.51 -5.58 -0.77
CA GLU A 274 13.78 -4.64 -1.65
C GLU A 274 12.87 -5.39 -2.64
N ALA A 275 13.37 -6.47 -3.26
CA ALA A 275 12.58 -7.30 -4.16
C ALA A 275 11.33 -7.85 -3.45
N ALA A 276 11.49 -8.34 -2.22
CA ALA A 276 10.39 -8.89 -1.44
C ALA A 276 9.33 -7.82 -1.16
N VAL A 277 9.72 -6.61 -0.74
CA VAL A 277 8.80 -5.48 -0.53
C VAL A 277 8.02 -5.16 -1.81
N HIS A 278 8.71 -4.99 -2.95
CA HIS A 278 8.06 -4.67 -4.22
C HIS A 278 7.12 -5.78 -4.70
N ALA A 279 7.57 -7.03 -4.69
CA ALA A 279 6.81 -8.15 -5.22
C ALA A 279 5.57 -8.46 -4.40
N THR A 280 5.66 -8.37 -3.08
CA THR A 280 4.52 -8.57 -2.19
C THR A 280 3.53 -7.40 -2.26
N ALA A 281 3.99 -6.15 -2.46
CA ALA A 281 3.13 -5.00 -2.71
C ALA A 281 2.35 -5.14 -4.04
N TYR A 282 3.06 -5.53 -5.11
CA TYR A 282 2.47 -5.80 -6.42
C TYR A 282 1.38 -6.87 -6.32
N THR A 283 1.71 -8.02 -5.72
CA THR A 283 0.76 -9.13 -5.58
C THR A 283 -0.47 -8.74 -4.75
N HIS A 284 -0.27 -7.99 -3.67
CA HIS A 284 -1.36 -7.49 -2.82
C HIS A 284 -2.31 -6.58 -3.61
N LEU A 285 -1.80 -5.62 -4.38
CA LEU A 285 -2.62 -4.74 -5.22
C LEU A 285 -3.31 -5.51 -6.35
N GLY A 286 -2.67 -6.55 -6.89
CA GLY A 286 -3.29 -7.46 -7.85
C GLY A 286 -4.51 -8.18 -7.28
N ILE A 287 -4.47 -8.62 -6.01
CA ILE A 287 -5.64 -9.22 -5.33
C ILE A 287 -6.70 -8.16 -5.04
N GLN A 288 -6.29 -6.97 -4.58
CA GLN A 288 -7.21 -5.88 -4.23
C GLN A 288 -8.01 -5.38 -5.44
N THR A 289 -7.38 -5.35 -6.61
CA THR A 289 -7.99 -4.88 -7.87
C THR A 289 -8.56 -6.03 -8.71
N ALA A 290 -8.56 -7.26 -8.17
CA ALA A 290 -9.07 -8.41 -8.88
C ALA A 290 -10.57 -8.30 -9.13
N ILE A 291 -11.00 -8.68 -10.33
CA ILE A 291 -12.41 -8.83 -10.69
C ILE A 291 -12.73 -10.32 -10.61
N LYS A 292 -13.90 -10.66 -10.04
CA LYS A 292 -14.36 -12.05 -10.00
C LYS A 292 -14.50 -12.60 -11.41
N LEU A 293 -13.70 -13.61 -11.73
CA LEU A 293 -13.72 -14.34 -12.99
C LEU A 293 -13.91 -15.82 -12.74
N GLY A 294 -14.72 -16.48 -13.58
CA GLY A 294 -15.07 -17.88 -13.44
C GLY A 294 -16.02 -18.17 -12.27
N ALA A 295 -16.31 -19.47 -12.07
CA ALA A 295 -17.24 -19.94 -11.05
C ALA A 295 -16.56 -20.34 -9.73
N GLY A 296 -15.25 -20.59 -9.75
CA GLY A 296 -14.46 -20.97 -8.58
C GLY A 296 -13.56 -19.83 -8.06
N HIS A 297 -12.30 -20.14 -7.75
CA HIS A 297 -11.30 -19.16 -7.33
C HIS A 297 -10.72 -18.47 -8.56
N GLY A 298 -11.02 -17.17 -8.71
CA GLY A 298 -10.58 -16.36 -9.83
C GLY A 298 -9.10 -15.97 -9.74
N PRO A 299 -8.46 -15.59 -10.85
CA PRO A 299 -7.12 -15.02 -10.83
C PRO A 299 -7.09 -13.62 -10.24
N LEU A 300 -5.93 -13.24 -9.70
CA LEU A 300 -5.64 -11.83 -9.38
C LEU A 300 -5.48 -10.98 -10.65
N ASN A 301 -5.58 -9.66 -10.52
CA ASN A 301 -5.35 -8.73 -11.62
C ASN A 301 -3.86 -8.50 -11.88
N HIS A 302 -3.27 -9.27 -12.79
CA HIS A 302 -1.84 -9.19 -13.14
C HIS A 302 -1.46 -7.90 -13.87
N LEU A 303 -2.44 -7.12 -14.34
CA LEU A 303 -2.19 -5.95 -15.16
C LEU A 303 -2.48 -4.66 -14.39
N HIS A 304 -2.65 -4.71 -13.07
CA HIS A 304 -3.03 -3.53 -12.28
C HIS A 304 -2.03 -2.36 -12.36
N SER A 305 -0.76 -2.63 -12.71
CA SER A 305 0.30 -1.62 -12.88
C SER A 305 0.28 -0.94 -14.26
N VAL A 306 -0.23 -1.63 -15.30
CA VAL A 306 -0.25 -1.17 -16.69
C VAL A 306 -1.65 -0.78 -17.16
N ALA A 307 -2.68 -1.43 -16.62
CA ALA A 307 -4.04 -0.97 -16.71
C ALA A 307 -4.12 0.33 -15.91
N ARG A 308 -4.49 1.42 -16.58
CA ARG A 308 -4.80 2.69 -15.92
C ARG A 308 -6.06 2.52 -15.08
N MET A 309 -5.93 1.89 -13.93
CA MET A 309 -6.90 2.01 -12.87
C MET A 309 -6.71 3.41 -12.30
N GLY A 310 -7.62 4.33 -12.62
CA GLY A 310 -7.55 5.70 -12.11
C GLY A 310 -7.60 5.73 -10.56
N VAL A 311 -8.39 4.84 -9.97
CA VAL A 311 -8.62 4.73 -8.52
C VAL A 311 -8.80 3.26 -8.15
N PRO A 312 -8.09 2.71 -7.14
CA PRO A 312 -8.35 1.35 -6.66
C PRO A 312 -9.78 1.21 -6.10
N PRO A 313 -10.43 0.03 -6.21
CA PRO A 313 -11.75 -0.16 -5.64
C PRO A 313 -11.70 -0.16 -4.11
N ARG A 314 -12.80 0.28 -3.48
CA ARG A 314 -12.96 0.21 -2.02
C ARG A 314 -12.97 -1.25 -1.55
N THR A 315 -12.35 -1.54 -0.41
CA THR A 315 -12.44 -2.83 0.28
C THR A 315 -12.79 -2.63 1.76
N PRO A 316 -13.27 -3.66 2.48
CA PRO A 316 -13.50 -3.55 3.92
C PRO A 316 -12.24 -3.13 4.72
N THR A 317 -11.06 -3.45 4.22
CA THR A 317 -9.77 -3.09 4.84
C THR A 317 -9.14 -1.82 4.30
N ASN A 318 -9.65 -1.29 3.18
CA ASN A 318 -9.31 0.02 2.65
C ASN A 318 -10.59 0.70 2.10
N PRO A 319 -11.43 1.26 2.98
CA PRO A 319 -12.65 1.97 2.57
C PRO A 319 -12.35 3.25 1.78
N TYR A 320 -11.13 3.79 1.89
CA TYR A 320 -10.74 5.11 1.35
C TYR A 320 -9.51 5.07 0.41
N PRO A 321 -9.55 4.24 -0.66
CA PRO A 321 -8.41 4.05 -1.55
C PRO A 321 -8.04 5.30 -2.36
N PHE A 322 -9.02 6.15 -2.71
CA PHE A 322 -8.75 7.35 -3.48
C PHE A 322 -8.03 8.40 -2.63
N THR A 323 -8.50 8.61 -1.42
CA THR A 323 -7.90 9.55 -0.47
C THR A 323 -6.51 9.07 -0.06
N GLN A 324 -6.35 7.76 0.18
CA GLN A 324 -5.03 7.17 0.41
C GLN A 324 -4.08 7.41 -0.77
N LEU A 325 -4.57 7.29 -2.00
CA LEU A 325 -3.81 7.58 -3.22
C LEU A 325 -3.37 9.06 -3.28
N LEU A 326 -4.27 9.99 -2.94
CA LEU A 326 -3.96 11.43 -2.89
C LEU A 326 -2.88 11.73 -1.85
N ILE A 327 -3.04 11.25 -0.62
CA ILE A 327 -2.05 11.45 0.46
C ILE A 327 -0.71 10.83 0.07
N LYS A 328 -0.70 9.59 -0.45
CA LYS A 328 0.55 8.94 -0.92
C LYS A 328 1.23 9.73 -2.04
N SER A 329 0.47 10.34 -2.95
CA SER A 329 1.03 11.16 -4.02
C SER A 329 1.70 12.44 -3.53
N SER A 330 1.28 12.97 -2.39
CA SER A 330 1.83 14.17 -1.76
C SER A 330 2.50 13.90 -0.41
N ARG A 331 2.97 12.67 -0.16
CA ARG A 331 3.32 12.19 1.20
C ARG A 331 4.27 13.11 1.96
N VAL A 332 5.32 13.61 1.29
CA VAL A 332 6.33 14.49 1.90
C VAL A 332 5.67 15.78 2.39
N ILE A 333 4.93 16.46 1.52
CA ILE A 333 4.28 17.75 1.83
C ILE A 333 3.12 17.53 2.82
N TRP A 334 2.38 16.42 2.70
CA TRP A 334 1.32 16.06 3.63
C TRP A 334 1.85 15.93 5.05
N LYS A 335 2.95 15.19 5.24
CA LYS A 335 3.60 15.04 6.55
C LYS A 335 4.10 16.37 7.10
N GLU A 336 4.72 17.21 6.26
CA GLU A 336 5.13 18.56 6.65
C GLU A 336 3.95 19.45 7.05
N TYR A 337 2.77 19.22 6.48
CA TYR A 337 1.53 19.91 6.84
C TYR A 337 0.94 19.41 8.16
N VAL A 338 0.66 18.11 8.29
CA VAL A 338 -0.09 17.57 9.45
C VAL A 338 0.77 17.43 10.71
N GLU A 339 2.10 17.32 10.56
CA GLU A 339 3.05 17.34 11.67
C GLU A 339 3.88 18.62 11.72
N HIS A 340 3.35 19.73 11.19
CA HIS A 340 4.08 20.99 11.08
C HIS A 340 4.66 21.48 12.42
N ALA A 341 5.73 22.27 12.38
CA ALA A 341 6.35 22.85 13.59
C ALA A 341 5.36 23.66 14.45
N PHE A 342 4.40 24.35 13.81
CA PHE A 342 3.32 25.05 14.50
C PHE A 342 2.46 24.08 15.31
N VAL A 343 2.02 22.98 14.67
CA VAL A 343 1.17 21.94 15.26
C VAL A 343 1.90 21.22 16.40
N ARG A 344 3.17 20.87 16.20
CA ARG A 344 4.04 20.29 17.24
C ARG A 344 4.12 21.18 18.47
N ARG A 345 4.45 22.47 18.29
CA ARG A 345 4.53 23.44 19.40
C ARG A 345 3.18 23.67 20.07
N LEU A 346 2.08 23.61 19.31
CA LEU A 346 0.72 23.68 19.85
C LEU A 346 0.43 22.47 20.76
N GLY A 347 0.76 21.25 20.32
CA GLY A 347 0.63 20.03 21.11
C GLY A 347 1.53 19.96 22.35
N GLU A 348 2.74 20.50 22.26
CA GLU A 348 3.68 20.64 23.39
C GLU A 348 3.27 21.75 24.38
N GLY A 349 2.35 22.65 23.99
CA GLY A 349 1.99 23.84 24.78
C GLY A 349 3.07 24.93 24.77
N THR A 350 4.02 24.89 23.84
CA THR A 350 5.18 25.80 23.72
C THR A 350 5.02 26.86 22.61
N LEU A 351 3.92 26.80 21.86
CA LEU A 351 3.60 27.80 20.84
C LEU A 351 3.38 29.17 21.50
N SER A 352 3.93 30.24 20.91
CA SER A 352 3.71 31.58 21.46
C SER A 352 2.27 32.03 21.27
N LYS A 353 1.74 32.77 22.25
CA LYS A 353 0.38 33.31 22.20
C LYS A 353 0.20 34.23 20.99
N GLU A 354 1.21 35.03 20.61
CA GLU A 354 1.11 35.89 19.42
C GLU A 354 0.95 35.07 18.13
N SER A 355 1.73 34.00 17.98
CA SER A 355 1.65 33.12 16.80
C SER A 355 0.27 32.49 16.69
N PHE A 356 -0.27 32.01 17.81
CA PHE A 356 -1.61 31.43 17.86
C PHE A 356 -2.71 32.46 17.53
N ILE A 357 -2.64 33.67 18.10
CA ILE A 357 -3.60 34.74 17.78
C ILE A 357 -3.50 35.16 16.31
N HIS A 358 -2.28 35.26 15.76
CA HIS A 358 -2.08 35.59 14.36
C HIS A 358 -2.72 34.55 13.45
N PHE A 359 -2.51 33.27 13.75
CA PHE A 359 -3.18 32.16 13.08
C PHE A 359 -4.71 32.30 13.13
N ILE A 360 -5.32 32.45 14.32
CA ILE A 360 -6.79 32.53 14.46
C ILE A 360 -7.36 33.74 13.70
N LYS A 361 -6.66 34.88 13.69
CA LYS A 361 -7.08 36.05 12.91
C LYS A 361 -7.07 35.77 11.42
N GLN A 362 -6.03 35.12 10.91
CA GLN A 362 -5.95 34.78 9.49
C GLN A 362 -6.96 33.71 9.11
N ASP A 363 -7.19 32.74 9.98
CA ASP A 363 -8.16 31.67 9.77
C ASP A 363 -9.59 32.23 9.69
N TYR A 364 -9.93 33.22 10.51
CA TYR A 364 -11.19 33.96 10.41
C TYR A 364 -11.44 34.53 9.00
N HIS A 365 -10.41 35.10 8.35
CA HIS A 365 -10.52 35.59 6.97
C HIS A 365 -10.54 34.45 5.94
N TYR A 366 -9.72 33.42 6.14
CA TYR A 366 -9.73 32.23 5.29
C TYR A 366 -11.11 31.56 5.25
N LEU A 367 -11.77 31.41 6.39
CA LEU A 367 -13.10 30.82 6.51
C LEU A 367 -14.18 31.58 5.70
N LYS A 368 -14.00 32.89 5.43
CA LYS A 368 -14.85 33.62 4.48
C LYS A 368 -14.71 33.08 3.07
N TYR A 369 -13.49 32.80 2.61
CA TYR A 369 -13.24 32.16 1.31
C TYR A 369 -13.79 30.73 1.30
N TYR A 370 -13.58 29.99 2.38
CA TYR A 370 -14.04 28.60 2.50
C TYR A 370 -15.58 28.50 2.41
N ALA A 371 -16.32 29.35 3.15
CA ALA A 371 -17.78 29.43 3.06
C ALA A 371 -18.27 29.82 1.65
N ARG A 372 -17.60 30.76 0.99
CA ARG A 372 -17.90 31.15 -0.40
C ARG A 372 -17.65 30.01 -1.39
N ALA A 373 -16.58 29.25 -1.19
CA ALA A 373 -16.25 28.11 -2.03
C ALA A 373 -17.30 26.99 -1.87
N TYR A 374 -17.75 26.69 -0.64
CA TYR A 374 -18.88 25.77 -0.43
C TYR A 374 -20.19 26.30 -1.02
N SER A 375 -20.40 27.61 -1.04
CA SER A 375 -21.56 28.22 -1.71
C SER A 375 -21.51 27.99 -3.23
N LEU A 376 -20.32 28.10 -3.84
CA LEU A 376 -20.12 27.75 -5.25
C LEU A 376 -20.30 26.24 -5.49
N LEU A 377 -19.87 25.39 -4.56
CA LEU A 377 -20.08 23.94 -4.63
C LEU A 377 -21.57 23.60 -4.61
N ALA A 378 -22.35 24.22 -3.72
CA ALA A 378 -23.80 24.08 -3.67
C ALA A 378 -24.43 24.55 -4.99
N ALA A 379 -24.04 25.72 -5.50
CA ALA A 379 -24.55 26.27 -6.75
C ALA A 379 -24.26 25.40 -7.98
N LYS A 380 -23.12 24.70 -8.01
CA LYS A 380 -22.74 23.77 -9.09
C LYS A 380 -23.33 22.37 -8.93
N SER A 381 -23.91 22.04 -7.77
CA SER A 381 -24.42 20.70 -7.48
C SER A 381 -25.76 20.44 -8.20
N ASN A 382 -25.91 19.23 -8.72
CA ASN A 382 -27.07 18.80 -9.52
C ASN A 382 -28.08 17.94 -8.74
N THR A 383 -27.86 17.71 -7.44
CA THR A 383 -28.75 16.92 -6.59
C THR A 383 -28.98 17.62 -5.24
N PHE A 384 -30.20 17.51 -4.69
CA PHE A 384 -30.52 18.09 -3.39
C PHE A 384 -29.63 17.57 -2.24
N PRO A 385 -29.27 16.27 -2.15
CA PRO A 385 -28.35 15.79 -1.13
C PRO A 385 -26.98 16.48 -1.16
N HIS A 386 -26.43 16.76 -2.34
CA HIS A 386 -25.15 17.48 -2.46
C HIS A 386 -25.29 18.96 -2.06
N ILE A 387 -26.41 19.61 -2.41
CA ILE A 387 -26.71 20.99 -2.02
C ILE A 387 -26.84 21.10 -0.50
N ASP A 388 -27.59 20.19 0.13
CA ASP A 388 -27.76 20.15 1.58
C ASP A 388 -26.41 19.91 2.27
N SER A 389 -25.64 18.90 1.85
CA SER A 389 -24.31 18.63 2.41
C SER A 389 -23.38 19.85 2.37
N ALA A 390 -23.28 20.54 1.22
CA ALA A 390 -22.48 21.75 1.12
C ALA A 390 -23.01 22.89 2.01
N THR A 391 -24.34 23.01 2.14
CA THR A 391 -24.99 24.00 3.01
C THR A 391 -24.73 23.73 4.49
N GLN A 392 -24.77 22.47 4.92
CA GLN A 392 -24.42 22.09 6.29
C GLN A 392 -22.98 22.48 6.63
N THR A 393 -22.03 22.30 5.69
CA THR A 393 -20.65 22.77 5.91
C THR A 393 -20.57 24.29 6.08
N ILE A 394 -21.33 25.06 5.30
CA ILE A 394 -21.40 26.52 5.48
C ILE A 394 -21.91 26.88 6.89
N LEU A 395 -22.95 26.20 7.36
CA LEU A 395 -23.48 26.41 8.71
C LEU A 395 -22.44 26.04 9.79
N ASN A 396 -21.65 24.98 9.58
CA ASN A 396 -20.57 24.61 10.49
C ASN A 396 -19.49 25.69 10.54
N VAL A 397 -19.07 26.23 9.39
CA VAL A 397 -18.11 27.35 9.32
C VAL A 397 -18.62 28.58 10.06
N LEU A 398 -19.92 28.90 9.95
CA LEU A 398 -20.51 30.02 10.69
C LEU A 398 -20.49 29.79 12.22
N ARG A 399 -20.66 28.54 12.68
CA ARG A 399 -20.49 28.19 14.10
C ARG A 399 -19.02 28.29 14.54
N GLU A 400 -18.10 27.82 13.72
CA GLU A 400 -16.66 27.88 13.97
C GLU A 400 -16.17 29.33 14.14
N ILE A 401 -16.55 30.22 13.21
CA ILE A 401 -16.22 31.65 13.30
C ILE A 401 -16.72 32.29 14.61
N SER A 402 -17.90 31.89 15.10
CA SER A 402 -18.40 32.38 16.39
C SER A 402 -17.54 31.93 17.57
N THR A 403 -16.96 30.74 17.47
CA THR A 403 -16.04 30.17 18.47
C THR A 403 -14.68 30.86 18.43
N HIS A 404 -14.14 31.15 17.24
CA HIS A 404 -12.93 31.96 17.07
C HIS A 404 -13.09 33.36 17.66
N GLY A 405 -14.27 33.98 17.47
CA GLY A 405 -14.60 35.25 18.11
C GLY A 405 -14.53 35.18 19.64
N ALA A 406 -15.05 34.10 20.25
CA ALA A 406 -14.97 33.87 21.69
C ALA A 406 -13.52 33.65 22.17
N PHE A 407 -12.73 32.84 21.45
CA PHE A 407 -11.30 32.65 21.75
C PHE A 407 -10.51 33.95 21.66
N CYS A 408 -10.69 34.71 20.58
CA CYS A 408 -10.06 36.02 20.40
C CYS A 408 -10.42 36.96 21.56
N ALA A 409 -11.67 36.98 22.00
CA ALA A 409 -12.10 37.78 23.15
C ALA A 409 -11.40 37.36 24.46
N GLU A 410 -11.25 36.05 24.72
CA GLU A 410 -10.48 35.53 25.88
C GLU A 410 -9.01 35.99 25.84
N PHE A 411 -8.46 36.19 24.65
CA PHE A 411 -7.09 36.65 24.46
C PHE A 411 -6.93 38.16 24.36
N GLY A 412 -8.02 38.93 24.43
CA GLY A 412 -8.03 40.40 24.40
C GLY A 412 -8.16 41.03 23.01
N VAL A 413 -8.49 40.27 21.98
CA VAL A 413 -8.73 40.74 20.61
C VAL A 413 -10.20 41.09 20.44
N SER A 414 -10.50 42.34 20.08
CA SER A 414 -11.87 42.78 19.83
C SER A 414 -12.43 42.26 18.49
N ALA A 415 -13.76 42.19 18.35
CA ALA A 415 -14.39 41.81 17.09
C ALA A 415 -14.03 42.77 15.94
N ASP A 416 -13.94 44.08 16.23
CA ASP A 416 -13.53 45.09 15.24
C ASP A 416 -12.07 44.90 14.79
N GLU A 417 -11.17 44.57 15.71
CA GLU A 417 -9.77 44.26 15.39
C GLU A 417 -9.65 42.98 14.54
N LEU A 418 -10.45 41.96 14.84
CA LEU A 418 -10.52 40.73 14.07
C LEU A 418 -10.99 41.00 12.63
N GLU A 419 -12.07 41.76 12.46
CA GLU A 419 -12.63 42.08 11.13
C GLU A 419 -11.70 42.97 10.28
N GLN A 420 -10.96 43.88 10.93
CA GLN A 420 -10.03 44.81 10.26
C GLN A 420 -8.62 44.24 10.08
N THR A 421 -8.36 43.01 10.52
CA THR A 421 -7.03 42.41 10.36
C THR A 421 -6.68 42.30 8.87
N ARG A 422 -5.46 42.74 8.52
CA ARG A 422 -4.98 42.62 7.14
C ARG A 422 -4.71 41.16 6.81
N GLU A 423 -5.22 40.68 5.68
CA GLU A 423 -4.88 39.35 5.18
C GLU A 423 -3.38 39.24 4.90
N ALA A 424 -2.77 38.19 5.42
CA ALA A 424 -1.42 37.79 5.06
C ALA A 424 -1.36 37.25 3.63
N SER A 425 -0.18 37.27 3.02
CA SER A 425 0.03 36.76 1.66
C SER A 425 -0.42 35.31 1.50
N ALA A 426 -0.17 34.46 2.50
CA ALA A 426 -0.61 33.06 2.52
C ALA A 426 -2.14 32.95 2.49
N THR A 427 -2.85 33.73 3.31
CA THR A 427 -4.33 33.77 3.37
C THR A 427 -4.93 34.18 2.04
N SER A 428 -4.48 35.29 1.46
CA SER A 428 -5.01 35.77 0.17
C SER A 428 -4.63 34.84 -0.98
N ALA A 429 -3.43 34.23 -0.96
CA ALA A 429 -3.02 33.27 -1.99
C ALA A 429 -3.89 32.01 -1.97
N TYR A 430 -4.20 31.49 -0.78
CA TYR A 430 -5.06 30.32 -0.64
C TYR A 430 -6.51 30.63 -0.95
N GLY A 431 -7.07 31.70 -0.35
CA GLY A 431 -8.42 32.15 -0.64
C GLY A 431 -8.64 32.45 -2.12
N GLY A 432 -7.68 33.13 -2.76
CA GLY A 432 -7.69 33.39 -4.20
C GLY A 432 -7.68 32.12 -5.05
N TYR A 433 -6.87 31.13 -4.69
CA TYR A 433 -6.84 29.83 -5.38
C TYR A 433 -8.17 29.09 -5.25
N LEU A 434 -8.78 29.06 -4.06
CA LEU A 434 -10.10 28.45 -3.86
C LEU A 434 -11.18 29.12 -4.71
N MET A 435 -11.17 30.45 -4.81
CA MET A 435 -12.13 31.17 -5.66
C MET A 435 -11.90 30.89 -7.13
N ASP A 436 -10.65 30.82 -7.58
CA ASP A 436 -10.33 30.54 -8.98
C ASP A 436 -10.80 29.14 -9.40
N VAL A 437 -10.47 28.11 -8.59
CA VAL A 437 -10.96 26.74 -8.80
C VAL A 437 -12.49 26.71 -8.73
N GLY A 438 -13.08 27.42 -7.78
CA GLY A 438 -14.52 27.50 -7.61
C GLY A 438 -15.25 28.19 -8.76
N LEU A 439 -14.63 29.10 -9.49
CA LEU A 439 -15.25 29.76 -10.63
C LEU A 439 -15.06 28.94 -11.92
N GLN A 440 -13.84 28.44 -12.18
CA GLN A 440 -13.48 27.83 -13.46
C GLN A 440 -13.66 26.30 -13.52
N GLY A 441 -13.78 25.61 -12.38
CA GLY A 441 -13.85 24.16 -12.27
C GLY A 441 -15.26 23.57 -12.18
N ASP A 442 -15.34 22.25 -12.24
CA ASP A 442 -16.55 21.49 -11.90
C ASP A 442 -16.63 21.19 -10.38
N THR A 443 -17.70 20.50 -9.97
CA THR A 443 -17.96 20.19 -8.56
C THR A 443 -16.87 19.32 -7.94
N THR A 444 -16.29 18.37 -8.68
CA THR A 444 -15.27 17.47 -8.13
C THR A 444 -13.92 18.16 -8.00
N LYS A 445 -13.53 18.99 -8.97
CA LYS A 445 -12.30 19.80 -8.87
C LYS A 445 -12.37 20.78 -7.69
N LEU A 446 -13.52 21.43 -7.48
CA LEU A 446 -13.72 22.28 -6.30
C LEU A 446 -13.69 21.48 -5.00
N LEU A 447 -14.32 20.30 -4.97
CA LEU A 447 -14.24 19.41 -3.82
C LEU A 447 -12.79 19.01 -3.52
N MET A 448 -11.94 18.73 -4.53
CA MET A 448 -10.50 18.48 -4.32
C MET A 448 -9.81 19.61 -3.59
N ALA A 449 -10.12 20.84 -3.95
CA ALA A 449 -9.50 22.02 -3.35
C ALA A 449 -9.92 22.21 -1.90
N LEU A 450 -11.14 21.81 -1.53
CA LEU A 450 -11.70 21.95 -0.18
C LEU A 450 -11.24 20.84 0.77
N LEU A 451 -10.97 19.63 0.26
CA LEU A 451 -10.65 18.48 1.10
C LEU A 451 -9.35 18.62 1.89
N ALA A 452 -8.34 19.33 1.36
CA ALA A 452 -7.06 19.47 2.05
C ALA A 452 -7.22 20.09 3.45
N CYS A 453 -8.07 21.11 3.56
CA CYS A 453 -8.40 21.78 4.82
C CYS A 453 -9.16 20.82 5.77
N LEU A 454 -10.31 20.31 5.32
CA LEU A 454 -11.16 19.43 6.14
C LEU A 454 -10.39 18.20 6.65
N LEU A 455 -9.71 17.50 5.76
CA LEU A 455 -9.02 16.26 6.08
C LEU A 455 -7.75 16.51 6.90
N GLY A 456 -6.99 17.56 6.57
CA GLY A 456 -5.73 17.87 7.25
C GLY A 456 -5.91 18.31 8.70
N TYR A 457 -6.87 19.19 8.99
CA TYR A 457 -7.17 19.57 10.36
C TYR A 457 -7.76 18.40 11.18
N GLY A 458 -8.54 17.53 10.53
CA GLY A 458 -9.02 16.28 11.13
C GLY A 458 -7.86 15.35 11.52
N GLU A 459 -6.88 15.21 10.63
CA GLU A 459 -5.66 14.44 10.85
C GLU A 459 -4.83 15.01 12.00
N VAL A 460 -4.56 16.32 11.97
CA VAL A 460 -3.84 17.03 13.03
C VAL A 460 -4.46 16.76 14.41
N GLY A 461 -5.80 16.85 14.52
CA GLY A 461 -6.50 16.58 15.77
C GLY A 461 -6.27 15.15 16.29
N LEU A 462 -6.47 14.15 15.43
CA LEU A 462 -6.28 12.74 15.80
C LEU A 462 -4.82 12.42 16.12
N TRP A 463 -3.88 12.94 15.33
CA TRP A 463 -2.45 12.79 15.52
C TRP A 463 -2.01 13.30 16.89
N LEU A 464 -2.38 14.54 17.24
CA LEU A 464 -2.08 15.14 18.54
C LEU A 464 -2.67 14.32 19.70
N LYS A 465 -3.91 13.84 19.55
CA LYS A 465 -4.59 13.02 20.56
C LYS A 465 -3.92 11.66 20.76
N ARG A 466 -3.51 10.99 19.68
CA ARG A 466 -2.75 9.73 19.73
C ARG A 466 -1.40 9.96 20.39
N ALA A 467 -0.64 10.95 19.90
CA ALA A 467 0.69 11.25 20.40
C ALA A 467 0.70 11.64 21.88
N ALA A 468 -0.37 12.26 22.40
CA ALA A 468 -0.51 12.53 23.84
C ALA A 468 -0.72 11.27 24.71
N ALA A 469 -1.24 10.19 24.12
CA ALA A 469 -1.51 8.92 24.79
C ALA A 469 -0.26 8.01 24.86
N GLU A 470 0.68 8.16 23.92
CA GLU A 470 1.95 7.41 23.87
C GLU A 470 2.99 8.01 24.84
N ARG A 471 3.17 7.40 26.02
CA ARG A 471 4.13 7.84 27.05
C ARG A 471 5.22 6.79 27.20
N PRO A 472 6.40 6.97 26.56
CA PRO A 472 7.43 7.84 27.14
C PRO A 472 8.18 8.78 26.16
N GLU A 473 8.01 8.68 24.83
CA GLU A 473 8.81 9.45 23.86
C GLU A 473 8.16 10.75 23.38
N SER A 474 6.84 10.88 23.51
CA SER A 474 6.10 12.04 23.03
C SER A 474 6.23 13.24 23.97
N LYS A 475 6.55 14.41 23.41
CA LYS A 475 6.56 15.70 24.12
C LYS A 475 5.17 16.36 24.20
N ILE A 476 4.16 15.76 23.57
CA ILE A 476 2.80 16.33 23.52
C ILE A 476 2.10 16.08 24.84
N VAL A 477 1.56 17.14 25.44
CA VAL A 477 0.89 17.11 26.75
C VAL A 477 -0.46 17.79 26.62
N LEU A 478 -1.53 17.11 27.01
CA LEU A 478 -2.89 17.69 27.04
C LEU A 478 -3.20 18.36 28.39
N GLU A 479 -2.66 17.83 29.48
CA GLU A 479 -2.89 18.37 30.81
C GLU A 479 -2.13 19.70 30.99
N GLY A 480 -2.85 20.77 31.31
CA GLY A 480 -2.27 22.12 31.46
C GLY A 480 -1.91 22.82 30.14
N ASN A 481 -2.20 22.23 28.98
CA ASN A 481 -1.91 22.86 27.69
C ASN A 481 -2.90 24.02 27.41
N PRO A 482 -2.41 25.25 27.14
CA PRO A 482 -3.27 26.41 26.89
C PRO A 482 -4.14 26.27 25.63
N TYR A 483 -3.77 25.38 24.70
CA TYR A 483 -4.46 25.14 23.43
C TYR A 483 -5.31 23.88 23.44
N ARG A 484 -5.49 23.23 24.61
CA ARG A 484 -6.22 21.96 24.75
C ARG A 484 -7.59 21.97 24.07
N ARG A 485 -8.37 23.04 24.25
CA ARG A 485 -9.72 23.15 23.68
C ARG A 485 -9.70 23.06 22.16
N TRP A 486 -8.75 23.73 21.50
CA TRP A 486 -8.56 23.64 20.05
C TRP A 486 -8.25 22.19 19.62
N ILE A 487 -7.36 21.49 20.34
CA ILE A 487 -7.03 20.09 20.06
C ILE A 487 -8.27 19.19 20.22
N GLU A 488 -9.06 19.40 21.27
CA GLU A 488 -10.28 18.63 21.54
C GLU A 488 -11.38 18.89 20.51
N ASP A 489 -11.50 20.11 19.99
CA ASP A 489 -12.48 20.46 18.97
C ASP A 489 -12.21 19.69 17.65
N TYR A 490 -10.97 19.73 17.13
CA TYR A 490 -10.62 19.03 15.88
C TYR A 490 -10.48 17.51 16.05
N SER A 491 -10.13 17.02 17.24
CA SER A 491 -10.10 15.56 17.53
C SER A 491 -11.45 15.01 18.02
N GLY A 492 -12.44 15.88 18.15
CA GLY A 492 -13.77 15.61 18.68
C GLY A 492 -14.72 15.02 17.64
N GLU A 493 -15.79 14.37 18.11
CA GLU A 493 -16.69 13.60 17.25
C GLU A 493 -17.46 14.47 16.24
N GLU A 494 -17.75 15.73 16.55
CA GLU A 494 -18.42 16.65 15.61
C GLU A 494 -17.55 16.93 14.38
N TYR A 495 -16.28 17.30 14.57
CA TYR A 495 -15.37 17.56 13.46
C TYR A 495 -15.05 16.27 12.71
N GLN A 496 -14.80 15.18 13.42
CA GLN A 496 -14.51 13.87 12.81
C GLN A 496 -15.72 13.29 12.05
N ALA A 497 -16.96 13.63 12.43
CA ALA A 497 -18.13 13.33 11.61
C ALA A 497 -18.13 14.09 10.28
N ALA A 498 -17.72 15.36 10.27
CA ALA A 498 -17.55 16.12 9.04
C ALA A 498 -16.44 15.53 8.15
N VAL A 499 -15.31 15.12 8.74
CA VAL A 499 -14.22 14.42 8.04
C VAL A 499 -14.72 13.14 7.38
N ARG A 500 -15.44 12.28 8.12
CA ARG A 500 -16.04 11.04 7.57
C ARG A 500 -17.01 11.34 6.43
N ALA A 501 -17.85 12.36 6.56
CA ALA A 501 -18.76 12.78 5.47
C ALA A 501 -17.99 13.26 4.23
N GLY A 502 -16.89 14.00 4.42
CA GLY A 502 -15.99 14.43 3.35
C GLY A 502 -15.35 13.24 2.61
N LEU A 503 -14.78 12.29 3.36
CA LEU A 503 -14.22 11.04 2.85
C LEU A 503 -15.25 10.24 2.05
N GLU A 504 -16.43 10.00 2.62
CA GLU A 504 -17.49 9.25 1.94
C GLU A 504 -17.93 9.92 0.65
N THR A 505 -18.09 11.24 0.66
CA THR A 505 -18.51 12.02 -0.51
C THR A 505 -17.51 11.87 -1.64
N ILE A 506 -16.22 12.06 -1.36
CA ILE A 506 -15.24 12.03 -2.43
C ILE A 506 -15.02 10.63 -2.97
N GLU A 507 -14.95 9.65 -2.09
CA GLU A 507 -14.74 8.26 -2.47
C GLU A 507 -15.93 7.73 -3.26
N ALA A 508 -17.15 8.18 -2.95
CA ALA A 508 -18.35 7.79 -3.70
C ALA A 508 -18.34 8.39 -5.09
N ARG A 509 -17.89 9.65 -5.23
CA ARG A 509 -17.74 10.31 -6.53
C ARG A 509 -16.67 9.65 -7.38
N ALA A 510 -15.50 9.36 -6.80
CA ALA A 510 -14.41 8.69 -7.49
C ALA A 510 -14.79 7.26 -7.93
N ALA A 511 -15.63 6.57 -7.16
CA ALA A 511 -16.14 5.24 -7.54
C ALA A 511 -17.26 5.31 -8.62
N ALA A 512 -18.15 6.30 -8.54
CA ALA A 512 -19.28 6.44 -9.47
C ALA A 512 -18.85 6.93 -10.86
N ASP A 513 -17.84 7.80 -10.92
CA ASP A 513 -17.26 8.30 -12.17
C ASP A 513 -15.72 8.26 -12.08
N PRO A 514 -15.11 7.07 -12.29
CA PRO A 514 -13.67 6.90 -12.20
C PRO A 514 -12.92 7.85 -13.15
N PRO A 515 -11.96 8.65 -12.65
CA PRO A 515 -11.27 9.62 -13.47
C PRO A 515 -10.44 8.95 -14.55
N SER A 516 -10.44 9.54 -15.75
CA SER A 516 -9.38 9.28 -16.73
C SER A 516 -8.02 9.67 -16.15
N ALA A 517 -6.91 9.14 -16.69
CA ALA A 517 -5.57 9.48 -16.19
C ALA A 517 -5.30 10.99 -16.17
N ALA A 518 -5.68 11.70 -17.24
CA ALA A 518 -5.52 13.17 -17.30
C ALA A 518 -6.34 13.88 -16.22
N ARG A 519 -7.54 13.36 -15.92
CA ARG A 519 -8.41 13.91 -14.89
C ARG A 519 -7.88 13.63 -13.48
N LEU A 520 -7.31 12.44 -13.26
CA LEU A 520 -6.66 12.09 -12.01
C LEU A 520 -5.43 12.96 -11.76
N ASP A 521 -4.62 13.21 -12.78
CA ASP A 521 -3.46 14.10 -12.69
C ASP A 521 -3.87 15.53 -12.34
N GLU A 522 -4.97 16.04 -12.92
CA GLU A 522 -5.54 17.33 -12.56
C GLU A 522 -5.98 17.36 -11.08
N TRP A 523 -6.69 16.32 -10.62
CA TRP A 523 -7.14 16.24 -9.23
C TRP A 523 -5.98 16.18 -8.25
N ARG A 524 -4.93 15.39 -8.55
CA ARG A 524 -3.70 15.34 -7.76
C ARG A 524 -3.00 16.70 -7.71
N ALA A 525 -2.93 17.42 -8.83
CA ALA A 525 -2.31 18.73 -8.87
C ALA A 525 -3.06 19.76 -8.01
N VAL A 526 -4.40 19.73 -8.01
CA VAL A 526 -5.22 20.59 -7.13
C VAL A 526 -5.02 20.22 -5.67
N TRP A 527 -5.09 18.93 -5.34
CA TRP A 527 -4.84 18.40 -3.99
C TRP A 527 -3.47 18.84 -3.47
N GLU A 528 -2.40 18.55 -4.20
CA GLU A 528 -1.03 18.89 -3.82
C GLU A 528 -0.83 20.40 -3.67
N ARG A 529 -1.48 21.20 -4.54
CA ARG A 529 -1.43 22.66 -4.43
C ARG A 529 -2.08 23.15 -3.15
N CYS A 530 -3.27 22.63 -2.80
CA CYS A 530 -3.94 22.99 -1.55
C CYS A 530 -3.16 22.51 -0.32
N THR A 531 -2.62 21.29 -0.31
CA THR A 531 -1.76 20.80 0.79
C THR A 531 -0.55 21.71 1.01
N ARG A 532 0.07 22.21 -0.07
CA ARG A 532 1.17 23.19 0.03
C ARG A 532 0.71 24.54 0.56
N LEU A 533 -0.49 25.00 0.19
CA LEU A 533 -1.06 26.26 0.68
C LEU A 533 -1.42 26.15 2.17
N GLU A 534 -1.91 25.00 2.64
CA GLU A 534 -2.13 24.71 4.06
C GLU A 534 -0.82 24.76 4.86
N LYS A 535 0.24 24.10 4.37
CA LYS A 535 1.57 24.20 5.00
C LYS A 535 2.03 25.65 5.08
N ALA A 536 1.91 26.41 3.97
CA ALA A 536 2.28 27.83 3.94
C ALA A 536 1.43 28.70 4.89
N PHE A 537 0.19 28.28 5.17
CA PHE A 537 -0.67 28.91 6.17
C PHE A 537 -0.10 28.73 7.58
N TRP A 538 0.42 27.54 7.90
CA TRP A 538 1.14 27.31 9.16
C TRP A 538 2.50 28.00 9.23
N ASP A 539 3.25 28.06 8.12
CA ASP A 539 4.52 28.80 8.03
C ASP A 539 4.28 30.28 8.40
N MET A 540 3.25 30.89 7.80
CA MET A 540 2.83 32.27 8.06
C MET A 540 2.48 32.53 9.54
N ALA A 541 1.89 31.54 10.23
CA ALA A 541 1.60 31.66 11.65
C ALA A 541 2.86 31.70 12.55
N LEU A 542 3.97 31.11 12.10
CA LEU A 542 5.25 31.12 12.84
C LEU A 542 6.15 32.30 12.46
N GLU A 543 6.08 32.76 11.22
CA GLU A 543 6.90 33.84 10.66
C GLU A 543 6.40 35.24 11.05
N LEU A 544 5.92 35.43 12.29
CA LEU A 544 5.63 36.77 12.80
C LEU A 544 6.87 37.65 12.60
N GLN A 545 6.80 38.52 11.58
CA GLN A 545 7.89 39.41 11.21
C GLN A 545 8.27 40.24 12.44
N GLU A 546 9.53 40.14 12.85
CA GLU A 546 10.17 41.11 13.75
C GLU A 546 10.02 42.55 13.25
#